data_AF-A0A1C3Z088-F1
#
_entry.id   AF-A0A1C3Z088-F1
#
_cell.length_a   1.000
_cell.length_b   1.000
_cell.length_c   1.000
_cell.angle_alpha   90.00
_cell.angle_beta   90.00
_cell.angle_gamma   90.00
#
_symmetry.space_group_name_H-M   'P 1'
#
loop_
_entity.id
_entity.type
_entity.pdbx_description
1 polymer ?
#
loop_
_entity_poly.entity_id
_entity_poly.type
_entity_poly.pdbx_seq_one_letter_code
_entity_poly.pdbx_strand_id
1 'polypeptide(L)'
;MNVVYFKVDHLPHEKTNHVNFCLKGIELLRDGEVVATPGDIKVTSLPFYCFCTVPTGFRKIEFKMKNAAPARIHCSAGYLKTGEYLVDTPEGETIFSFNALSGLWTLDRNEEEVIDHRAFRARDFTLIRPVKSANRNVSAY
;
A
#
# COMPACT_ATOMS: atom_id res chain seq x y z
N MET A 1 -0.98 -13.97 -8.62
CA MET A 1 -0.34 -12.64 -8.55
C MET A 1 -0.40 -12.18 -7.11
N ASN A 2 0.67 -11.61 -6.57
CA ASN A 2 0.61 -10.93 -5.27
C ASN A 2 0.46 -9.42 -5.48
N VAL A 3 -0.24 -8.76 -4.57
CA VAL A 3 -0.23 -7.28 -4.49
C VAL A 3 0.82 -6.87 -3.48
N VAL A 4 1.76 -6.05 -3.91
CA VAL A 4 2.84 -5.52 -3.07
C VAL A 4 2.72 -4.02 -2.98
N TYR A 5 3.25 -3.46 -1.89
CA TYR A 5 3.27 -2.04 -1.64
C TYR A 5 4.69 -1.53 -1.45
N PHE A 6 4.89 -0.28 -1.83
CA PHE A 6 5.96 0.58 -1.39
C PHE A 6 5.32 1.74 -0.61
N LYS A 7 5.76 1.94 0.63
CA LYS A 7 5.21 2.93 1.55
C LYS A 7 6.30 3.92 1.95
N VAL A 8 5.93 5.20 1.97
CA VAL A 8 6.73 6.30 2.50
C VAL A 8 5.96 6.90 3.67
N ASP A 9 6.63 7.04 4.81
CA ASP A 9 6.02 7.55 6.04
C ASP A 9 6.99 8.46 6.82
N HIS A 10 6.46 9.19 7.80
CA HIS A 10 7.25 9.84 8.81
C HIS A 10 7.84 8.84 9.80
N LEU A 11 8.87 9.26 10.54
CA LEU A 11 9.24 8.57 11.77
C LEU A 11 8.08 8.63 12.79
N PRO A 12 7.94 7.62 13.69
CA PRO A 12 6.74 7.39 14.53
C PRO A 12 6.29 8.53 15.47
N HIS A 13 6.95 9.69 15.48
CA HIS A 13 6.72 10.80 16.40
C HIS A 13 6.56 12.17 15.71
N GLU A 14 6.59 12.24 14.38
CA GLU A 14 6.40 13.51 13.66
C GLU A 14 4.93 13.68 13.24
N LYS A 15 4.39 14.87 13.52
CA LYS A 15 3.05 15.25 13.03
C LYS A 15 3.09 15.43 11.52
N THR A 16 2.00 15.01 10.87
CA THR A 16 1.75 15.10 9.43
C THR A 16 2.06 16.50 8.91
N ASN A 17 3.06 16.61 8.04
CA ASN A 17 3.38 17.85 7.33
C ASN A 17 3.18 17.63 5.84
N HIS A 18 2.78 18.69 5.13
CA HIS A 18 2.97 18.73 3.68
C HIS A 18 4.46 18.58 3.38
N VAL A 19 4.80 17.53 2.65
CA VAL A 19 6.16 17.28 2.17
C VAL A 19 6.16 17.39 0.66
N ASN A 20 7.30 17.77 0.09
CA ASN A 20 7.46 17.79 -1.36
C ASN A 20 8.86 17.32 -1.71
N PHE A 21 8.98 16.06 -2.11
CA PHE A 21 10.24 15.49 -2.58
C PHE A 21 9.99 14.37 -3.60
N CYS A 22 11.05 14.01 -4.32
CA CYS A 22 11.02 12.92 -5.29
C CYS A 22 11.97 11.80 -4.88
N LEU A 23 11.46 10.57 -4.90
CA LEU A 23 12.25 9.34 -4.84
C LEU A 23 12.49 8.87 -6.27
N LYS A 24 13.73 8.53 -6.61
CA LYS A 24 14.16 8.22 -7.98
C LYS A 24 14.51 6.75 -8.13
N GLY A 25 14.05 6.14 -9.21
CA GLY A 25 14.38 4.78 -9.62
C GLY A 25 14.05 3.75 -8.55
N ILE A 26 12.82 3.77 -8.03
CA ILE A 26 12.38 2.76 -7.08
C ILE A 26 12.19 1.42 -7.81
N GLU A 27 12.83 0.40 -7.26
CA GLU A 27 12.71 -0.99 -7.67
C GLU A 27 12.29 -1.83 -6.47
N LEU A 28 11.33 -2.71 -6.67
CA LEU A 28 10.95 -3.73 -5.70
C LEU A 28 11.62 -5.03 -6.07
N LEU A 29 12.26 -5.65 -5.07
CA LEU A 29 13.04 -6.85 -5.24
C LEU A 29 12.44 -8.01 -4.47
N ARG A 30 12.63 -9.21 -5.00
CA ARG A 30 12.41 -10.48 -4.30
C ARG A 30 13.57 -11.40 -4.62
N ASP A 31 14.22 -11.93 -3.59
CA ASP A 31 15.43 -12.75 -3.74
C ASP A 31 16.55 -12.07 -4.56
N GLY A 32 16.65 -10.74 -4.45
CA GLY A 32 17.64 -9.94 -5.19
C GLY A 32 17.26 -9.62 -6.65
N GLU A 33 16.17 -10.19 -7.17
CA GLU A 33 15.65 -9.92 -8.51
C GLU A 33 14.58 -8.83 -8.51
N VAL A 34 14.56 -7.99 -9.54
CA VAL A 34 13.55 -6.93 -9.68
C VAL A 34 12.21 -7.55 -10.10
N VAL A 35 11.19 -7.41 -9.25
CA VAL A 35 9.83 -7.91 -9.50
C VAL A 35 8.85 -6.81 -9.93
N ALA A 36 9.16 -5.56 -9.61
CA ALA A 36 8.41 -4.40 -10.09
C ALA A 36 9.29 -3.14 -10.07
N THR A 37 8.97 -2.20 -10.95
CA THR A 37 9.67 -0.92 -11.04
C THR A 37 8.64 0.22 -10.95
N PRO A 38 8.27 0.64 -9.72
CA PRO A 38 7.44 1.84 -9.53
C PRO A 38 8.02 3.09 -10.20
N GLY A 39 9.34 3.16 -10.37
CA GLY A 39 10.02 4.25 -11.07
C GLY A 39 10.21 5.47 -10.17
N ASP A 40 10.08 6.66 -10.76
CA ASP A 40 10.21 7.92 -10.03
C ASP A 40 8.88 8.28 -9.38
N ILE A 41 8.89 8.51 -8.06
CA ILE A 41 7.71 8.83 -7.27
C ILE A 41 7.86 10.21 -6.68
N LYS A 42 6.91 11.10 -6.99
CA LYS A 42 6.75 12.39 -6.32
C LYS A 42 5.83 12.22 -5.12
N VAL A 43 6.35 12.54 -3.93
CA VAL A 43 5.61 12.45 -2.66
C VAL A 43 5.21 13.86 -2.24
N THR A 44 3.90 14.12 -2.19
CA THR A 44 3.30 15.42 -1.83
C THR A 44 2.57 15.41 -0.49
N SER A 45 2.30 14.22 0.04
CA SER A 45 1.62 13.99 1.32
C SER A 45 2.14 12.70 1.93
N LEU A 46 2.11 12.62 3.26
CA LEU A 46 2.47 11.43 4.01
C LEU A 46 1.30 11.02 4.93
N PRO A 47 1.07 9.71 5.14
CA PRO A 47 1.79 8.60 4.52
C PRO A 47 1.43 8.45 3.03
N PHE A 48 2.40 8.04 2.21
CA PHE A 48 2.21 7.75 0.79
C PHE A 48 2.35 6.27 0.51
N TYR A 49 1.48 5.72 -0.32
CA TYR A 49 1.54 4.33 -0.73
C TYR A 49 1.46 4.17 -2.24
N CYS A 50 2.33 3.32 -2.78
CA CYS A 50 2.29 2.84 -4.15
C CYS A 50 2.11 1.32 -4.16
N PHE A 51 1.09 0.83 -4.87
CA PHE A 51 0.80 -0.62 -4.94
C PHE A 51 0.98 -1.14 -6.34
N CYS A 52 1.56 -2.32 -6.50
CA CYS A 52 1.63 -2.98 -7.81
C CYS A 52 1.38 -4.48 -7.69
N THR A 53 1.05 -5.09 -8.82
CA THR A 53 0.90 -6.54 -8.91
C THR A 53 2.23 -7.13 -9.37
N VAL A 54 2.65 -8.21 -8.73
CA VAL A 54 3.88 -8.95 -9.07
C VAL A 54 3.58 -10.44 -9.23
N PRO A 55 4.41 -11.20 -9.97
CA PRO A 55 4.30 -12.65 -10.04
C PRO A 55 4.26 -13.28 -8.63
N THR A 56 3.50 -14.35 -8.45
CA THR A 56 3.33 -14.98 -7.14
C THR A 56 4.68 -15.44 -6.55
N GLY A 57 4.89 -15.24 -5.25
CA GLY A 57 6.06 -15.74 -4.51
C GLY A 57 5.95 -15.43 -3.02
N PHE A 58 6.79 -16.10 -2.22
CA PHE A 58 6.64 -16.14 -0.76
C PHE A 58 7.78 -15.45 0.01
N ARG A 59 8.81 -15.00 -0.69
CA ARG A 59 9.99 -14.38 -0.11
C ARG A 59 9.74 -12.90 0.13
N LYS A 60 10.46 -12.32 1.09
CA LYS A 60 10.29 -10.92 1.50
C LYS A 60 10.45 -9.99 0.29
N ILE A 61 9.62 -8.95 0.24
CA ILE A 61 9.80 -7.83 -0.70
C ILE A 61 10.77 -6.85 -0.08
N GLU A 62 11.80 -6.52 -0.84
CA GLU A 62 12.78 -5.49 -0.53
C GLU A 62 12.64 -4.35 -1.54
N PHE A 63 13.34 -3.25 -1.30
CA PHE A 63 13.37 -2.13 -2.24
C PHE A 63 14.78 -1.57 -2.40
N LYS A 64 15.04 -1.00 -3.57
CA LYS A 64 16.21 -0.16 -3.85
C LYS A 64 15.74 1.15 -4.47
N MET A 65 16.53 2.20 -4.28
CA MET A 65 16.29 3.53 -4.82
C MET A 65 17.63 4.15 -5.23
N LYS A 66 17.62 4.98 -6.27
CA LYS A 66 18.83 5.63 -6.81
C LYS A 66 19.30 6.81 -5.96
N ASN A 67 18.39 7.44 -5.21
CA ASN A 67 18.71 8.53 -4.29
C ASN A 67 18.40 8.13 -2.84
N ALA A 68 19.03 8.82 -1.89
CA ALA A 68 18.65 8.67 -0.49
C ALA A 68 17.30 9.36 -0.22
N ALA A 69 16.48 8.75 0.63
CA ALA A 69 15.31 9.41 1.17
C ALA A 69 15.76 10.63 2.02
N PRO A 70 14.96 11.72 2.08
CA PRO A 70 15.23 12.83 2.97
C PRO A 70 15.35 12.39 4.43
N ALA A 71 16.05 13.17 5.25
CA ALA A 71 16.13 12.90 6.68
C ALA A 71 14.72 12.79 7.29
N ARG A 72 14.56 11.86 8.25
CA ARG A 72 13.30 11.59 8.97
C ARG A 72 12.16 10.98 8.12
N ILE A 73 12.45 10.54 6.89
CA ILE A 73 11.55 9.74 6.07
C ILE A 73 11.87 8.25 6.22
N HIS A 74 10.83 7.44 6.42
CA HIS A 74 10.93 5.98 6.46
C HIS A 74 10.27 5.36 5.23
N CYS A 75 11.06 4.62 4.46
CA CYS A 75 10.56 3.84 3.32
C CYS A 75 10.47 2.36 3.70
N SER A 76 9.40 1.70 3.27
CA SER A 76 9.18 0.27 3.52
C SER A 76 8.49 -0.38 2.32
N ALA A 77 8.66 -1.69 2.14
CA ALA A 77 7.97 -2.46 1.13
C ALA A 77 7.49 -3.79 1.69
N GLY A 78 6.43 -4.35 1.11
CA GLY A 78 5.86 -5.59 1.60
C GLY A 78 4.68 -6.09 0.77
N TYR A 79 4.15 -7.24 1.18
CA TYR A 79 2.90 -7.76 0.63
C TYR A 79 1.71 -7.06 1.28
N LEU A 80 0.73 -6.67 0.47
CA LEU A 80 -0.57 -6.27 0.99
C LEU A 80 -1.27 -7.50 1.56
N LYS A 81 -1.71 -7.41 2.82
CA LYS A 81 -2.35 -8.54 3.53
C LYS A 81 -3.86 -8.47 3.39
N THR A 82 -4.53 -9.61 3.50
CA THR A 82 -6.00 -9.63 3.62
C THR A 82 -6.43 -8.79 4.83
N GLY A 83 -7.45 -7.97 4.67
CA GLY A 83 -7.99 -7.14 5.75
C GLY A 83 -8.73 -5.90 5.24
N GLU A 84 -9.17 -5.08 6.18
CA GLU A 84 -9.85 -3.82 5.92
C GLU A 84 -8.85 -2.66 5.84
N TYR A 85 -9.07 -1.75 4.90
CA TYR A 85 -8.21 -0.60 4.70
C TYR A 85 -9.03 0.66 4.49
N LEU A 86 -8.54 1.75 5.06
CA LEU A 86 -9.04 3.09 4.78
C LEU A 86 -8.48 3.53 3.43
N VAL A 87 -9.39 3.91 2.53
CA VAL A 87 -9.13 4.28 1.14
C VAL A 87 -9.71 5.68 0.92
N ASP A 88 -8.90 6.57 0.38
CA ASP A 88 -9.34 7.85 -0.15
C ASP A 88 -9.97 7.62 -1.53
N THR A 89 -11.21 8.09 -1.71
CA THR A 89 -11.93 8.01 -2.97
C THR A 89 -12.36 9.42 -3.39
N PRO A 90 -12.73 9.64 -4.67
CA PRO A 90 -13.28 10.94 -5.10
C PRO A 90 -14.50 11.41 -4.29
N GLU A 91 -15.21 10.50 -3.63
CA GLU A 91 -16.39 10.81 -2.79
C GLU A 91 -16.01 11.01 -1.30
N GLY A 92 -14.76 10.75 -0.93
CA GLY A 92 -14.24 10.86 0.44
C GLY A 92 -13.58 9.56 0.93
N GLU A 93 -13.13 9.58 2.18
CA GLU A 93 -12.50 8.41 2.81
C GLU A 93 -13.54 7.33 3.13
N THR A 94 -13.29 6.09 2.69
CA THR A 94 -14.15 4.93 2.96
C THR A 94 -13.32 3.69 3.31
N ILE A 95 -13.95 2.65 3.84
CA ILE A 95 -13.28 1.40 4.20
C ILE A 95 -13.63 0.34 3.17
N PHE A 96 -12.59 -0.25 2.56
CA PHE A 96 -12.73 -1.39 1.67
C PHE A 96 -11.98 -2.61 2.20
N SER A 97 -12.54 -3.79 1.92
CA SER A 97 -11.92 -5.07 2.24
C SER A 97 -11.04 -5.52 1.08
N PHE A 98 -9.82 -5.95 1.37
CA PHE A 98 -8.91 -6.55 0.40
C PHE A 98 -8.68 -8.02 0.72
N ASN A 99 -8.74 -8.88 -0.29
CA ASN A 99 -8.42 -10.28 -0.20
C ASN A 99 -7.10 -10.57 -0.94
N ALA A 100 -6.04 -10.92 -0.20
CA ALA A 100 -4.72 -11.16 -0.78
C ALA A 100 -4.61 -12.47 -1.57
N LEU A 101 -5.54 -13.42 -1.37
CA LEU A 101 -5.59 -14.67 -2.12
C LEU A 101 -6.11 -14.44 -3.53
N SER A 102 -7.21 -13.67 -3.67
CA SER A 102 -7.79 -13.34 -4.97
C SER A 102 -7.17 -12.09 -5.61
N GLY A 103 -6.59 -11.20 -4.80
CA GLY A 103 -6.08 -9.89 -5.24
C GLY A 103 -7.21 -8.88 -5.53
N LEU A 104 -8.39 -9.10 -4.95
CA LEU A 104 -9.59 -8.29 -5.19
C LEU A 104 -9.94 -7.42 -3.98
N TRP A 105 -10.53 -6.27 -4.28
CA TRP A 105 -11.15 -5.33 -3.35
C TRP A 105 -12.66 -5.50 -3.38
N THR A 106 -13.30 -5.50 -2.22
CA THR A 106 -14.75 -5.48 -2.10
C THR A 106 -15.20 -4.04 -1.79
N LEU A 107 -16.02 -3.47 -2.67
CA LEU A 107 -16.49 -2.08 -2.56
C LEU A 107 -17.77 -1.96 -1.71
N ASP A 108 -18.59 -2.99 -1.70
CA ASP A 108 -19.83 -3.04 -0.95
C ASP A 108 -19.74 -4.05 0.22
N ARG A 109 -20.63 -3.90 1.19
CA ARG A 109 -20.69 -4.84 2.33
C ARG A 109 -21.37 -6.16 1.99
N ASN A 110 -22.10 -6.23 0.87
CA ASN A 110 -22.81 -7.43 0.44
C ASN A 110 -21.96 -8.30 -0.49
N GLU A 111 -20.70 -7.91 -0.76
CA GLU A 111 -19.77 -8.61 -1.65
C GLU A 111 -20.21 -8.71 -3.11
N GLU A 112 -21.17 -7.89 -3.55
CA GLU A 112 -21.68 -7.89 -4.91
C GLU A 112 -20.77 -7.12 -5.87
N GLU A 113 -20.00 -6.14 -5.38
CA GLU A 113 -19.08 -5.37 -6.21
C GLU A 113 -17.63 -5.61 -5.79
N VAL A 114 -16.93 -6.44 -6.59
CA VAL A 114 -15.49 -6.72 -6.44
C VAL A 114 -14.69 -6.14 -7.60
N ILE A 115 -13.53 -5.57 -7.29
CA ILE A 115 -12.67 -4.91 -8.28
C ILE A 115 -11.23 -5.35 -8.10
N ASP A 116 -10.49 -5.45 -9.20
CA ASP A 116 -9.06 -5.74 -9.14
C ASP A 116 -8.22 -4.46 -8.90
N HIS A 117 -6.90 -4.64 -8.79
CA HIS A 117 -5.97 -3.53 -8.58
C HIS A 117 -5.93 -2.50 -9.73
N ARG A 118 -6.24 -2.93 -10.97
CA ARG A 118 -6.26 -2.02 -12.13
C ARG A 118 -7.49 -1.12 -12.07
N ALA A 119 -8.65 -1.71 -11.80
CA ALA A 119 -9.90 -0.99 -11.59
C ALA A 119 -9.84 -0.08 -10.35
N PHE A 120 -9.14 -0.49 -9.29
CA PHE A 120 -8.92 0.35 -8.10
C PHE A 120 -8.19 1.64 -8.48
N ARG A 121 -7.08 1.53 -9.22
CA ARG A 121 -6.32 2.71 -9.70
C ARG A 121 -7.10 3.54 -10.72
N ALA A 122 -7.87 2.90 -11.60
CA ALA A 122 -8.65 3.60 -12.63
C ALA A 122 -9.79 4.45 -12.05
N ARG A 123 -10.22 4.18 -10.82
CA ARG A 123 -11.20 4.99 -10.07
C ARG A 123 -10.55 6.07 -9.19
N ASP A 124 -9.25 6.32 -9.35
CA ASP A 124 -8.46 7.25 -8.53
C ASP A 124 -8.48 6.95 -7.02
N PHE A 125 -8.67 5.68 -6.65
CA PHE A 125 -8.63 5.27 -5.25
C PHE A 125 -7.20 5.22 -4.72
N THR A 126 -6.99 5.73 -3.52
CA THR A 126 -5.68 5.75 -2.85
C THR A 126 -5.76 5.09 -1.48
N LEU A 127 -4.91 4.09 -1.23
CA LEU A 127 -4.85 3.47 0.10
C LEU A 127 -4.21 4.43 1.10
N ILE A 128 -4.89 4.71 2.21
CA ILE A 128 -4.37 5.54 3.30
C ILE A 128 -3.67 4.68 4.34
N ARG A 129 -4.32 3.62 4.84
CA ARG A 129 -3.75 2.74 5.87
C ARG A 129 -4.58 1.48 6.07
N PRO A 130 -3.98 0.39 6.59
CA PRO A 130 -4.78 -0.67 7.19
C PRO A 130 -5.64 -0.09 8.32
N VAL A 131 -6.91 -0.50 8.35
CA VAL A 131 -7.73 -0.36 9.54
C VAL A 131 -7.18 -1.39 10.52
N LYS A 132 -6.60 -0.94 11.63
CA LYS A 132 -6.33 -1.86 12.74
C LYS A 132 -7.70 -2.38 13.15
N SER A 133 -8.03 -3.63 12.83
CA SER A 133 -9.08 -4.32 13.56
C SER A 133 -8.61 -4.30 15.01
N ALA A 134 -9.17 -3.40 15.83
CA ALA A 134 -9.08 -3.56 17.26
C ALA A 134 -9.56 -4.98 17.51
N ASN A 135 -8.69 -5.83 18.06
CA ASN A 135 -9.01 -7.20 18.40
C ASN A 135 -10.44 -7.26 18.92
N ARG A 136 -11.36 -7.82 18.13
CA ARG A 136 -12.52 -8.48 18.70
C ARG A 136 -11.96 -9.72 19.38
N ASN A 137 -11.35 -9.52 20.54
CA ASN A 137 -11.38 -10.50 21.61
C ASN A 137 -12.87 -10.64 21.96
N VAL A 138 -13.60 -11.42 21.19
CA VAL A 138 -14.86 -12.00 21.64
C VAL A 138 -14.46 -13.29 22.33
N SER A 139 -14.69 -13.29 23.64
CA SER A 139 -14.49 -14.38 24.59
C SER A 139 -14.51 -15.77 23.97
N ALA A 140 -13.42 -16.52 24.18
CA ALA A 140 -13.53 -17.96 24.34
C ALA A 140 -14.24 -18.24 25.67
N TYR A 141 -15.14 -19.21 25.62
CA TYR A 141 -16.01 -19.75 26.68
C TYR A 141 -15.33 -19.93 28.04
#